data_AF-A0A0U3FPW0-F1
#
_entry.id   AF-A0A0U3FPW0-F1
#
_cell.length_a   1.000
_cell.length_b   1.000
_cell.length_c   1.000
_cell.angle_alpha   90.00
_cell.angle_beta   90.00
_cell.angle_gamma   90.00
#
_symmetry.space_group_name_H-M   'P 1'
#
loop_
_entity.id
_entity.type
_entity.pdbx_description
1 polymer ?
#
loop_
_entity_poly.entity_id
_entity_poly.type
_entity_poly.pdbx_seq_one_letter_code
_entity_poly.pdbx_strand_id
1 'polypeptide(L)'
;MHKTVSDKDLEKLLESTTGVETEDLTKKDDPKYKWVRQIMMSAKKYHKLCPYYDKRTGKCFLEMDYKCDRAGKFDGCPVFIKYLAKKYDEITSKGKRLPMDFLDLPLV
;
A
#
# COMPACT_ATOMS: atom_id res chain seq x y z
N MET A 1 -18.87 -14.92 -4.68
CA MET A 1 -18.63 -14.35 -3.34
C MET A 1 -17.40 -13.47 -3.40
N HIS A 2 -17.56 -12.15 -3.49
CA HIS A 2 -16.44 -11.20 -3.46
C HIS A 2 -16.05 -10.98 -2.00
N LYS A 3 -14.98 -11.64 -1.52
CA LYS A 3 -14.35 -11.35 -0.23
C LYS A 3 -13.70 -9.96 -0.32
N THR A 4 -14.47 -8.92 0.02
CA THR A 4 -13.92 -7.64 0.49
C THR A 4 -13.27 -7.91 1.83
N VAL A 5 -11.96 -7.70 1.94
CA VAL A 5 -11.28 -7.73 3.24
C VAL A 5 -11.94 -6.66 4.11
N SER A 6 -12.34 -7.06 5.32
CA SER A 6 -12.94 -6.15 6.29
C SER A 6 -11.90 -5.11 6.70
N ASP A 7 -12.30 -3.88 6.98
CA ASP A 7 -11.39 -2.81 7.42
C ASP A 7 -10.44 -3.26 8.54
N LYS A 8 -10.93 -4.11 9.46
CA LYS A 8 -10.13 -4.70 10.54
C LYS A 8 -8.97 -5.59 10.05
N ASP A 9 -9.18 -6.35 9.00
CA ASP A 9 -8.14 -7.22 8.44
C ASP A 9 -7.08 -6.39 7.70
N LEU A 10 -7.47 -5.26 7.12
CA LEU A 10 -6.53 -4.30 6.53
C LEU A 10 -5.68 -3.60 7.59
N GLU A 11 -6.29 -3.17 8.69
CA GLU A 11 -5.58 -2.60 9.85
C GLU A 11 -4.53 -3.59 10.38
N LYS A 12 -4.92 -4.85 10.60
CA LYS A 12 -4.02 -5.90 11.11
C LYS A 12 -2.86 -6.22 10.17
N LEU A 13 -3.08 -6.07 8.85
CA LEU A 13 -2.04 -6.24 7.85
C LEU A 13 -1.08 -5.06 7.80
N LEU A 14 -1.58 -3.83 7.94
CA LEU A 14 -0.74 -2.65 8.07
C LEU A 14 0.19 -2.79 9.29
N GLU A 15 -0.36 -3.18 10.46
CA GLU A 15 0.39 -3.37 11.71
C GLU A 15 1.50 -4.44 11.60
N SER A 16 1.28 -5.50 10.83
CA SER A 16 2.23 -6.62 10.70
C SER A 16 3.28 -6.41 9.60
N THR A 17 2.99 -5.58 8.59
CA THR A 17 3.90 -5.40 7.45
C THR A 17 4.92 -4.27 7.67
N THR A 18 4.58 -3.28 8.48
CA THR A 18 5.47 -2.16 8.80
C THR A 18 6.57 -2.58 9.80
N GLY A 19 7.10 -3.80 9.70
CA GLY A 19 8.27 -4.30 10.44
C GLY A 19 9.52 -3.46 10.15
N VAL A 20 9.56 -2.28 10.76
CA VAL A 20 10.62 -1.29 10.80
C VAL A 20 10.95 -1.11 12.28
N GLU A 21 12.23 -1.22 12.61
CA GLU A 21 12.83 -1.02 13.94
C GLU A 21 12.70 0.43 14.48
N THR A 22 11.54 1.07 14.39
CA THR A 22 11.30 2.36 15.03
C THR A 22 9.91 2.40 15.63
N GLU A 23 9.84 1.97 16.89
CA GLU A 23 9.13 2.51 18.08
C GLU A 23 7.90 3.45 17.97
N ASP A 24 7.53 4.03 16.83
CA ASP A 24 6.56 5.12 16.74
C ASP A 24 5.26 4.83 15.95
N LEU A 25 5.14 3.70 15.25
CA LEU A 25 3.99 3.44 14.34
C LEU A 25 2.78 2.74 14.98
N THR A 26 2.77 2.52 16.30
CA THR A 26 1.65 1.84 17.01
C THR A 26 0.46 2.75 17.33
N LYS A 27 0.50 4.03 16.97
CA LYS A 27 -0.60 4.95 17.20
C LYS A 27 -1.41 5.10 15.92
N LYS A 28 -2.68 4.66 15.95
CA LYS A 28 -3.72 4.93 14.93
C LYS A 28 -3.82 6.39 14.47
N ASP A 29 -3.18 7.32 15.18
CA ASP A 29 -3.10 8.73 14.84
C ASP A 29 -1.98 9.13 13.87
N ASP A 30 -1.08 8.22 13.52
CA ASP A 30 0.07 8.53 12.67
C ASP A 30 -0.37 9.06 11.27
N PRO A 31 0.14 10.25 10.83
CA PRO A 31 -0.24 10.85 9.56
C PRO A 31 0.11 9.99 8.34
N LYS A 32 1.21 9.24 8.42
CA LYS A 32 1.65 8.33 7.36
C LYS A 32 0.74 7.12 7.28
N TYR A 33 0.37 6.53 8.42
CA TYR A 33 -0.62 5.45 8.47
C TYR A 33 -1.97 5.87 7.85
N LYS A 34 -2.50 7.03 8.25
CA LYS A 34 -3.75 7.57 7.71
C LYS A 34 -3.67 7.78 6.20
N TRP A 35 -2.56 8.34 5.73
CA TRP A 35 -2.34 8.58 4.30
C TRP A 35 -2.22 7.27 3.51
N VAL A 36 -1.43 6.30 3.99
CA VAL A 36 -1.29 4.98 3.34
C VAL A 36 -2.64 4.30 3.24
N ARG A 37 -3.42 4.26 4.33
CA ARG A 37 -4.77 3.68 4.34
C ARG A 37 -5.70 4.39 3.36
N GLN A 38 -5.67 5.73 3.32
CA GLN A 38 -6.46 6.51 2.39
C GLN A 38 -6.13 6.18 0.92
N ILE A 39 -4.85 6.16 0.57
CA ILE A 39 -4.40 5.82 -0.79
C ILE A 39 -4.75 4.38 -1.15
N MET A 40 -4.64 3.43 -0.23
CA MET A 40 -5.06 2.05 -0.47
C MET A 40 -6.56 1.94 -0.77
N MET A 41 -7.40 2.68 -0.05
CA MET A 41 -8.84 2.70 -0.28
C MET A 41 -9.19 3.36 -1.63
N SER A 42 -8.49 4.44 -1.99
CA SER A 42 -8.58 5.05 -3.32
C SER A 42 -8.16 4.05 -4.41
N ALA A 43 -7.01 3.37 -4.28
CA ALA A 43 -6.55 2.37 -5.24
C ALA A 43 -7.56 1.24 -5.47
N LYS A 44 -8.23 0.76 -4.40
CA LYS A 44 -9.33 -0.24 -4.50
C LYS A 44 -10.50 0.25 -5.33
N LYS A 45 -10.80 1.55 -5.29
CA LYS A 45 -11.91 2.16 -6.04
C LYS A 45 -11.63 2.12 -7.55
N TYR A 46 -10.40 2.42 -7.95
CA TYR A 46 -10.03 2.50 -9.37
C TYR A 46 -9.63 1.16 -9.97
N HIS A 47 -8.98 0.30 -9.19
CA HIS A 47 -8.39 -0.92 -9.71
C HIS A 47 -8.84 -2.14 -8.90
N LYS A 48 -9.57 -3.05 -9.56
CA LYS A 48 -9.95 -4.36 -8.98
C LYS A 48 -8.75 -5.30 -8.80
N LEU A 49 -7.65 -5.04 -9.51
CA LEU A 49 -6.42 -5.81 -9.51
C LEU A 49 -5.22 -4.86 -9.55
N CYS A 50 -4.13 -5.25 -8.89
CA CYS A 50 -2.87 -4.52 -8.81
C CYS A 50 -2.31 -4.22 -10.22
N PRO A 51 -2.10 -2.95 -10.61
CA PRO A 51 -1.49 -2.57 -11.87
C PRO A 51 -0.02 -2.98 -11.91
N TYR A 52 0.59 -3.21 -10.74
CA TYR A 52 1.96 -3.71 -10.61
C TYR A 52 2.04 -5.23 -10.54
N TYR A 53 0.93 -5.96 -10.75
CA TYR A 53 0.96 -7.43 -10.81
C TYR A 53 0.95 -7.92 -12.25
N ASP A 54 1.96 -8.70 -12.62
CA ASP A 54 1.95 -9.42 -13.88
C ASP A 54 1.17 -10.74 -13.74
N LYS A 55 0.00 -10.80 -14.38
CA LYS A 55 -0.80 -12.04 -14.43
C LYS A 55 -0.09 -13.20 -15.13
N ARG A 56 0.83 -12.91 -16.04
CA ARG A 56 1.51 -13.93 -16.86
C ARG A 56 2.65 -14.60 -16.12
N THR A 57 3.42 -13.83 -15.34
CA THR A 57 4.59 -14.34 -14.62
C THR A 57 4.34 -14.53 -13.12
N GLY A 58 3.22 -14.00 -12.58
CA GLY A 58 2.90 -14.04 -11.15
C GLY A 58 3.80 -13.13 -10.30
N LYS A 59 4.57 -12.24 -10.94
CA LYS A 59 5.56 -11.37 -10.29
C LYS A 59 4.97 -10.01 -9.93
N CYS A 60 5.53 -9.39 -8.90
CA CYS A 60 5.26 -8.01 -8.53
C CYS A 60 6.30 -7.08 -9.18
N PHE A 61 5.86 -6.05 -9.91
CA PHE A 61 6.75 -5.05 -10.50
C PHE A 61 7.31 -4.07 -9.48
N LEU A 62 6.73 -3.99 -8.28
CA LEU A 62 7.26 -3.14 -7.20
C LEU A 62 8.51 -3.74 -6.54
N GLU A 63 8.69 -5.05 -6.63
CA GLU A 63 9.80 -5.75 -6.00
C GLU A 63 10.20 -6.96 -6.86
N MET A 64 11.38 -6.86 -7.50
CA MET A 64 11.79 -7.74 -8.62
C MET A 64 11.90 -9.22 -8.28
N ASP A 65 11.88 -9.59 -6.99
CA ASP A 65 11.93 -10.98 -6.52
C ASP A 65 10.71 -11.40 -5.69
N TYR A 66 9.68 -10.54 -5.59
CA TYR A 66 8.48 -10.86 -4.84
C TYR A 66 7.43 -11.54 -5.72
N LYS A 67 7.09 -12.79 -5.36
CA LYS A 67 5.98 -13.53 -5.95
C LYS A 67 4.69 -13.16 -5.24
N CYS A 68 3.68 -12.71 -5.98
CA CYS A 68 2.45 -12.23 -5.36
C CYS A 68 1.54 -13.40 -4.96
N ASP A 69 1.54 -13.76 -3.67
CA ASP A 69 0.69 -14.84 -3.13
C ASP A 69 -0.82 -14.54 -3.21
N ARG A 70 -1.18 -13.27 -3.44
CA ARG A 70 -2.58 -12.78 -3.46
C ARG A 70 -3.18 -12.68 -4.85
N ALA A 71 -2.58 -13.32 -5.86
CA ALA A 71 -3.05 -13.34 -7.24
C ALA A 71 -3.37 -11.94 -7.80
N GLY A 72 -2.54 -10.95 -7.44
CA GLY A 72 -2.69 -9.57 -7.89
C GLY A 72 -3.71 -8.73 -7.13
N LYS A 73 -4.25 -9.16 -5.99
CA LYS A 73 -5.07 -8.27 -5.16
C LYS A 73 -4.18 -7.32 -4.34
N PHE A 74 -4.48 -6.03 -4.39
CA PHE A 74 -3.84 -5.02 -3.53
C PHE A 74 -4.19 -5.15 -2.05
N ASP A 75 -5.30 -5.82 -1.78
CA ASP A 75 -5.94 -5.82 -0.48
C ASP A 75 -5.01 -6.43 0.57
N GLY A 76 -4.47 -5.58 1.45
CA GLY A 76 -3.45 -5.94 2.42
C GLY A 76 -2.19 -6.55 1.81
N CYS A 77 -1.78 -6.08 0.62
CA CYS A 77 -0.54 -6.50 -0.01
C CYS A 77 0.66 -5.86 0.71
N PRO A 78 1.57 -6.67 1.26
CA PRO A 78 2.65 -6.14 2.10
C PRO A 78 3.63 -5.26 1.32
N VAL A 79 3.97 -5.66 0.09
CA VAL A 79 4.86 -4.90 -0.80
C VAL A 79 4.26 -3.55 -1.15
N PHE A 80 2.95 -3.50 -1.42
CA PHE A 80 2.28 -2.26 -1.76
C PHE A 80 2.24 -1.29 -0.59
N ILE A 81 2.00 -1.78 0.63
CA ILE A 81 2.06 -0.97 1.85
C ILE A 81 3.46 -0.38 2.04
N LYS A 82 4.51 -1.20 1.92
CA LYS A 82 5.90 -0.74 2.03
C LYS A 82 6.24 0.31 0.95
N TYR A 83 5.78 0.09 -0.27
CA TYR A 83 5.95 1.05 -1.37
C TYR A 83 5.30 2.40 -1.06
N LEU A 84 4.04 2.39 -0.58
CA LEU A 84 3.35 3.62 -0.19
C LEU A 84 4.05 4.32 0.98
N ALA A 85 4.48 3.57 2.00
CA ALA A 85 5.24 4.12 3.12
C ALA A 85 6.53 4.83 2.65
N LYS A 86 7.29 4.21 1.73
CA LYS A 86 8.48 4.82 1.14
C LYS A 86 8.14 6.07 0.33
N LYS A 87 7.07 6.04 -0.47
CA LYS A 87 6.61 7.19 -1.26
C LYS A 87 6.16 8.36 -0.38
N TYR A 88 5.51 8.08 0.76
CA TYR A 88 5.19 9.10 1.75
C TYR A 88 6.44 9.84 2.22
N ASP A 89 7.49 9.11 2.61
CA ASP A 89 8.74 9.70 3.09
C ASP A 89 9.43 10.50 1.97
N GLU A 90 9.43 9.99 0.73
CA GLU A 90 9.97 10.69 -0.44
C GLU A 90 9.24 12.00 -0.75
N ILE A 91 7.90 12.02 -0.65
CA ILE A 91 7.09 13.22 -0.93
C ILE A 91 7.27 14.25 0.20
N THR A 92 7.26 13.77 1.44
CA THR A 92 7.38 14.60 2.65
C THR A 92 8.77 15.23 2.76
N SER A 93 9.83 14.46 2.50
CA SER A 93 11.21 14.98 2.46
C SER A 93 11.43 16.01 1.35
N LYS A 94 10.71 15.90 0.23
CA LYS A 94 10.74 16.89 -0.87
C LYS A 94 9.86 18.12 -0.58
N GLY A 95 9.17 18.18 0.56
CA GLY A 95 8.25 19.28 0.91
C GLY A 95 7.06 19.41 -0.04
N LYS A 96 6.73 18.36 -0.79
CA LYS A 96 5.62 18.36 -1.75
C LYS A 96 4.32 18.00 -1.03
N ARG A 97 3.19 18.46 -1.59
CA ARG A 97 1.88 18.06 -1.06
C ARG A 97 1.63 16.59 -1.31
N LEU A 98 1.16 15.91 -0.27
CA LEU A 98 0.73 14.52 -0.35
C LEU A 98 -0.54 14.43 -1.21
N PRO A 99 -0.54 13.56 -2.23
CA PRO A 99 -1.72 13.33 -3.06
C PRO A 99 -2.83 12.72 -2.21
N MET A 100 -4.09 13.02 -2.54
CA MET A 100 -5.24 12.43 -1.85
C MET A 100 -5.77 11.17 -2.54
N ASP A 101 -5.44 11.00 -3.81
CA ASP A 101 -5.87 9.90 -4.65
C ASP A 101 -4.68 9.06 -5.13
N PHE A 102 -4.91 7.78 -5.38
CA PHE A 102 -3.91 6.89 -5.97
C PHE A 102 -3.53 7.30 -7.40
N LEU A 103 -4.47 7.84 -8.18
CA LEU A 103 -4.19 8.29 -9.56
C LEU A 103 -3.29 9.53 -9.59
N ASP A 104 -3.33 10.34 -8.53
CA ASP A 104 -2.47 11.52 -8.37
C ASP A 104 -1.10 11.16 -7.81
N LEU A 105 -0.87 9.89 -7.45
CA LEU A 105 0.42 9.42 -7.01
C LEU A 105 1.38 9.48 -8.20
N PRO A 106 2.47 10.27 -8.14
CA PRO A 106 3.42 10.31 -9.24
C PRO A 106 4.04 8.92 -9.41
N LEU A 107 3.66 8.26 -10.51
CA LEU A 107 4.25 7.02 -10.99
C LEU A 107 5.64 7.35 -11.54
N VAL A 108 6.62 7.51 -10.65
CA VAL A 108 8.02 7.73 -11.01
C VAL A 108 8.92 6.92 -10.08
#